data_AF-A0A8T4DKP9-F1
#
_entry.id   AF-A0A8T4DKP9-F1
#
_cell.length_a   1.000
_cell.length_b   1.000
_cell.length_c   1.000
_cell.angle_alpha   90.00
_cell.angle_beta   90.00
_cell.angle_gamma   90.00
#
_symmetry.space_group_name_H-M   'P 1'
#
loop_
_entity.id
_entity.type
_entity.pdbx_description
1 polymer ?
#
loop_
_entity_poly.entity_id
_entity_poly.type
_entity_poly.pdbx_seq_one_letter_code
_entity_poly.pdbx_strand_id
1 'polypeptide(L)'
;MKPTLVWAEMAACSGCSVSLLDNYHDVMSLLSNFDIKYDTIICDGKKIPDEVDLTIIEGGCAVTKKEIDFVRSLRAKSKVLVSIGACAATGGILNYAEGNQMPMPELDAFLPIHDVVEIDYAILGCPPAPEAIAKFLSAYLNKDLSYLLPFKTTIGKSEEKIRSIVKNGLCVSCGLCGATCPTKAIRFVEGKPVIRDERCVFCGECYFQCPRSFISFSASETKVIGDYLEYMSLRSTLKRVKNKAQSGGTVTSLFAYALDNKILDGVIVAKKSEENIWLGDPIVVTDSDELYETAGTKYSVCPILYPLKEAITTYGISKLGIVGVPCQHQALKKLDDYPVGIRHVSAKIALKVGLFCTSNFRYNAMTKLVEELGEIRPEDINKIDISAGTFNIYSRLGEVIKLPLKVVHDYEQESCRICNDFTSEFADVSVGSLGSPDNWSTVIIRNEKGREIVNGAIEEGYLIRKDMKEEEIDIVRKLSGIKKKKACSFLDMRQEYGLMLPFFSE
;
A
#
# COMPACT_ATOMS: atom_id res chain seq x y z
N MET A 1 2.54 34.98 -13.08
CA MET A 1 1.79 34.69 -14.32
C MET A 1 1.31 33.26 -14.22
N LYS A 2 0.05 32.96 -14.54
CA LYS A 2 -0.46 31.58 -14.49
C LYS A 2 0.21 30.78 -15.60
N PRO A 3 0.71 29.55 -15.34
CA PRO A 3 1.22 28.71 -16.40
C PRO A 3 0.11 28.37 -17.39
N THR A 4 0.47 28.38 -18.67
CA THR A 4 -0.40 27.94 -19.74
C THR A 4 -0.59 26.42 -19.70
N LEU A 5 -1.84 25.98 -19.76
CA LEU A 5 -2.21 24.56 -19.76
C LEU A 5 -2.90 24.20 -21.07
N VAL A 6 -2.44 23.12 -21.70
CA VAL A 6 -3.11 22.44 -22.80
C VAL A 6 -3.43 21.03 -22.36
N TRP A 7 -4.68 20.62 -22.47
CA TRP A 7 -5.12 19.25 -22.29
C TRP A 7 -5.60 18.74 -23.64
N ALA A 8 -4.82 17.86 -24.26
CA ALA A 8 -5.09 17.35 -25.59
C ALA A 8 -5.67 15.93 -25.53
N GLU A 9 -6.80 15.75 -26.19
CA GLU A 9 -7.46 14.46 -26.33
C GLU A 9 -7.07 13.82 -27.68
N MET A 10 -6.62 12.57 -27.63
CA MET A 10 -6.30 11.74 -28.81
C MET A 10 -7.37 10.63 -28.95
N ALA A 11 -6.97 9.38 -29.21
CA ALA A 11 -7.90 8.25 -29.11
C ALA A 11 -8.22 7.96 -27.63
N ALA A 12 -9.24 8.63 -27.09
CA ALA A 12 -9.63 8.58 -25.69
C ALA A 12 -11.14 8.41 -25.51
N CYS A 13 -11.55 7.99 -24.31
CA CYS A 13 -12.94 8.01 -23.85
C CYS A 13 -13.25 9.23 -22.97
N SER A 14 -12.35 10.23 -22.95
CA SER A 14 -12.34 11.40 -22.06
C SER A 14 -12.37 11.09 -20.56
N GLY A 15 -12.12 9.82 -20.19
CA GLY A 15 -12.21 9.36 -18.80
C GLY A 15 -11.18 10.01 -17.87
N CYS A 16 -10.03 10.43 -18.38
CA CYS A 16 -9.01 11.12 -17.56
C CYS A 16 -9.47 12.55 -17.24
N SER A 17 -10.02 13.28 -18.23
CA SER A 17 -10.64 14.59 -18.03
C SER A 17 -11.79 14.53 -17.02
N VAL A 18 -12.71 13.56 -17.17
CA VAL A 18 -13.82 13.39 -16.23
C VAL A 18 -13.33 13.05 -14.82
N SER A 19 -12.26 12.24 -14.71
CA SER A 19 -11.66 11.92 -13.40
C SER A 19 -11.07 13.16 -12.71
N LEU A 20 -10.44 14.08 -13.46
CA LEU A 20 -9.99 15.36 -12.91
C LEU A 20 -11.16 16.19 -12.34
N LEU A 21 -12.26 16.28 -13.08
CA LEU A 21 -13.46 17.02 -12.66
C LEU A 21 -14.12 16.44 -11.41
N ASP A 22 -13.88 15.17 -11.11
CA ASP A 22 -14.40 14.48 -9.94
C ASP A 22 -13.66 14.83 -8.62
N ASN A 23 -12.77 15.83 -8.64
CA ASN A 23 -12.28 16.49 -7.42
C ASN A 23 -13.30 17.52 -6.85
N TYR A 24 -14.50 17.63 -7.44
CA TYR A 24 -15.63 18.45 -6.98
C TYR A 24 -15.22 19.89 -6.63
N HIS A 25 -15.31 20.28 -5.35
CA HIS A 25 -15.07 21.66 -4.92
C HIS A 25 -13.62 22.11 -5.11
N ASP A 26 -12.65 21.19 -5.03
CA ASP A 26 -11.23 21.51 -5.09
C ASP A 26 -10.72 21.69 -6.53
N VAL A 27 -11.44 21.18 -7.54
CA VAL A 27 -10.99 21.27 -8.93
C VAL A 27 -10.99 22.71 -9.45
N MET A 28 -11.98 23.51 -9.05
CA MET A 28 -12.10 24.89 -9.52
C MET A 28 -11.00 25.79 -8.96
N SER A 29 -10.65 25.60 -7.68
CA SER A 29 -9.55 26.34 -7.06
C SER A 29 -8.22 25.97 -7.72
N LEU A 30 -7.99 24.68 -7.98
CA LEU A 30 -6.81 24.19 -8.67
C LEU A 30 -6.69 24.74 -10.10
N LEU A 31 -7.72 24.55 -10.93
CA LEU A 31 -7.73 24.97 -12.33
C LEU A 31 -7.65 26.49 -12.50
N SER A 32 -8.15 27.25 -11.53
CA SER A 32 -8.00 28.72 -11.54
C SER A 32 -6.54 29.19 -11.49
N ASN A 33 -5.60 28.34 -11.11
CA ASN A 33 -4.16 28.66 -11.12
C ASN A 33 -3.51 28.46 -12.49
N PHE A 34 -4.22 27.87 -13.46
CA PHE A 34 -3.75 27.70 -14.84
C PHE A 34 -4.44 28.69 -15.79
N ASP A 35 -3.75 29.00 -16.88
CA ASP A 35 -4.33 29.66 -18.06
C ASP A 35 -4.61 28.59 -19.11
N ILE A 36 -5.81 27.98 -19.04
CA ILE A 36 -6.19 26.85 -19.89
C ILE A 36 -6.48 27.36 -21.31
N LYS A 37 -5.66 26.97 -22.27
CA LYS A 37 -5.74 27.46 -23.66
C LYS A 37 -6.44 26.52 -24.61
N TYR A 38 -6.42 25.22 -24.30
CA TYR A 38 -7.00 24.17 -25.12
C TYR A 38 -7.37 22.99 -24.24
N ASP A 39 -8.60 22.54 -24.36
CA ASP A 39 -9.18 21.34 -23.78
C ASP A 39 -10.43 21.04 -24.61
N THR A 40 -10.84 19.79 -24.79
CA THR A 40 -12.04 19.42 -25.56
C THR A 40 -13.29 19.27 -24.69
N ILE A 41 -13.11 19.21 -23.37
CA ILE A 41 -14.14 18.97 -22.35
C ILE A 41 -14.31 20.16 -21.41
N ILE A 42 -13.21 20.77 -20.96
CA ILE A 42 -13.18 21.81 -19.92
C ILE A 42 -13.34 23.23 -20.50
N CYS A 43 -12.87 23.51 -21.72
CA CYS A 43 -13.00 24.83 -22.35
C CYS A 43 -13.20 24.74 -23.88
N ASP A 44 -13.80 25.76 -24.52
CA ASP A 44 -13.93 25.81 -26.01
C ASP A 44 -12.68 26.45 -26.66
N GLY A 45 -11.50 25.99 -26.25
CA GLY A 45 -10.22 26.47 -26.77
C GLY A 45 -9.94 25.92 -28.16
N LYS A 46 -9.92 26.78 -29.20
CA LYS A 46 -9.76 26.32 -30.61
C LYS A 46 -8.34 26.37 -31.15
N LYS A 47 -7.40 27.00 -30.44
CA LYS A 47 -6.01 27.20 -30.90
C LYS A 47 -5.00 26.92 -29.79
N ILE A 48 -4.09 26.00 -30.08
CA ILE A 48 -2.94 25.71 -29.22
C ILE A 48 -1.86 26.77 -29.49
N PRO A 49 -1.39 27.53 -28.47
CA PRO A 49 -0.31 28.52 -28.62
C PRO A 49 1.00 27.91 -29.12
N ASP A 50 1.97 28.76 -29.46
CA ASP A 50 3.29 28.29 -29.90
C ASP A 50 4.23 27.95 -28.73
N GLU A 51 3.97 28.51 -27.55
CA GLU A 51 4.64 28.14 -26.31
C GLU A 51 3.60 27.80 -25.23
N VAL A 52 3.76 26.62 -24.64
CA VAL A 52 2.89 26.07 -23.59
C VAL A 52 3.74 25.59 -22.43
N ASP A 53 3.40 26.00 -21.21
CA ASP A 53 4.15 25.61 -20.02
C ASP A 53 3.91 24.13 -19.68
N LEU A 54 2.64 23.70 -19.66
CA LEU A 54 2.25 22.31 -19.41
C LEU A 54 1.27 21.82 -20.47
N THR A 55 1.63 20.72 -21.13
CA THR A 55 0.71 19.96 -21.98
C THR A 55 0.47 18.59 -21.39
N ILE A 56 -0.80 18.21 -21.25
CA ILE A 56 -1.26 16.88 -20.85
C ILE A 56 -1.92 16.22 -22.04
N ILE A 57 -1.50 15.01 -22.38
CA ILE A 57 -2.11 14.21 -23.46
C ILE A 57 -2.82 13.00 -22.84
N GLU A 58 -4.13 12.90 -23.10
CA GLU A 58 -4.91 11.68 -22.86
C GLU A 58 -5.22 10.95 -24.16
N GLY A 59 -5.36 9.63 -24.08
CA GLY A 59 -5.57 8.78 -25.25
C GLY A 59 -4.28 8.35 -25.96
N GLY A 60 -4.37 7.27 -26.72
CA GLY A 60 -3.24 6.76 -27.50
C GLY A 60 -3.08 7.52 -28.82
N CYS A 61 -1.86 7.53 -29.37
CA CYS A 61 -1.58 8.11 -30.67
C CYS A 61 -1.86 7.07 -31.76
N ALA A 62 -2.86 7.28 -32.60
CA ALA A 62 -3.09 6.37 -33.72
C ALA A 62 -1.93 6.42 -34.71
N VAL A 63 -1.58 5.29 -35.34
CA VAL A 63 -0.47 5.21 -36.31
C VAL A 63 -0.91 5.82 -37.65
N THR A 64 -1.10 7.14 -37.67
CA THR A 64 -1.43 7.93 -38.86
C THR A 64 -0.53 9.16 -38.91
N LYS A 65 -0.23 9.64 -40.12
CA LYS A 65 0.59 10.85 -40.29
C LYS A 65 0.00 12.05 -39.53
N LYS A 66 -1.33 12.22 -39.57
CA LYS A 66 -2.02 13.33 -38.92
C LYS A 66 -1.82 13.32 -37.40
N GLU A 67 -2.07 12.19 -36.74
CA GLU A 67 -1.94 12.07 -35.29
C GLU A 67 -0.48 12.17 -34.83
N ILE A 68 0.44 11.53 -35.55
CA ILE A 68 1.88 11.60 -35.26
C ILE A 68 2.39 13.03 -35.39
N ASP A 69 2.06 13.72 -36.49
CA ASP A 69 2.46 15.12 -36.70
C ASP A 69 1.83 16.04 -35.63
N PHE A 70 0.60 15.74 -35.19
CA PHE A 70 -0.05 16.49 -34.12
C PHE A 70 0.65 16.32 -32.77
N VAL A 71 0.94 15.08 -32.34
CA VAL A 71 1.70 14.82 -31.10
C VAL A 71 3.10 15.45 -31.14
N ARG A 72 3.80 15.37 -32.28
CA ARG A 72 5.08 16.06 -32.49
C ARG A 72 4.95 17.58 -32.36
N SER A 73 3.88 18.16 -32.90
CA SER A 73 3.60 19.59 -32.76
C SER A 73 3.36 19.99 -31.30
N LEU A 74 2.65 19.16 -30.53
CA LEU A 74 2.44 19.39 -29.10
C LEU A 74 3.77 19.37 -28.35
N ARG A 75 4.62 18.36 -28.56
CA ARG A 75 5.95 18.31 -27.94
C ARG A 75 6.80 19.55 -28.28
N ALA A 76 6.82 19.97 -29.54
CA ALA A 76 7.60 21.12 -29.99
C ALA A 76 7.17 22.43 -29.32
N LYS A 77 5.88 22.54 -28.96
CA LYS A 77 5.29 23.71 -28.30
C LYS A 77 5.34 23.66 -26.78
N SER A 78 5.64 22.50 -26.20
CA SER A 78 5.52 22.26 -24.75
C SER A 78 6.85 22.34 -24.04
N LYS A 79 6.90 23.08 -22.92
CA LYS A 79 8.03 23.00 -21.97
C LYS A 79 7.99 21.69 -21.21
N VAL A 80 6.82 21.32 -20.67
CA VAL A 80 6.58 20.04 -20.00
C VAL A 80 5.44 19.30 -20.71
N LEU A 81 5.69 18.06 -21.10
CA LEU A 81 4.71 17.17 -21.74
C LEU A 81 4.44 15.96 -20.86
N VAL A 82 3.17 15.71 -20.56
CA VAL A 82 2.72 14.64 -19.67
C VAL A 82 1.75 13.73 -20.39
N SER A 83 1.95 12.41 -20.28
CA SER A 83 0.93 11.45 -20.69
C SER A 83 0.05 11.05 -19.50
N ILE A 84 -1.25 10.91 -19.71
CA ILE A 84 -2.20 10.52 -18.66
C ILE A 84 -3.08 9.35 -19.08
N GLY A 85 -3.18 8.37 -18.18
CA GLY A 85 -4.02 7.18 -18.36
C GLY A 85 -3.38 6.09 -19.20
N ALA A 86 -3.96 4.89 -19.16
CA ALA A 86 -3.40 3.68 -19.73
C ALA A 86 -3.14 3.81 -21.25
N CYS A 87 -4.05 4.43 -22.00
CA CYS A 87 -3.91 4.59 -23.44
C CYS A 87 -2.67 5.43 -23.79
N ALA A 88 -2.52 6.61 -23.17
CA ALA A 88 -1.41 7.52 -23.47
C ALA A 88 -0.08 7.04 -22.87
N ALA A 89 -0.11 6.53 -21.65
CA ALA A 89 1.10 6.21 -20.89
C ALA A 89 1.65 4.80 -21.18
N THR A 90 0.80 3.85 -21.59
CA THR A 90 1.20 2.43 -21.72
C THR A 90 0.74 1.77 -23.01
N GLY A 91 -0.11 2.43 -23.81
CA GLY A 91 -0.75 1.83 -25.00
C GLY A 91 -1.88 0.85 -24.66
N GLY A 92 -2.16 0.63 -23.36
CA GLY A 92 -2.99 -0.43 -22.80
C GLY A 92 -4.29 -0.75 -23.54
N ILE A 93 -5.41 -0.17 -23.13
CA ILE A 93 -6.77 -0.55 -23.60
C ILE A 93 -6.85 -0.67 -25.12
N LEU A 94 -6.31 0.30 -25.86
CA LEU A 94 -6.46 0.37 -27.31
C LEU A 94 -5.77 -0.78 -28.04
N ASN A 95 -4.63 -1.27 -27.54
CA ASN A 95 -3.87 -2.34 -28.19
C ASN A 95 -4.31 -3.74 -27.79
N TYR A 96 -4.99 -3.89 -26.65
CA TYR A 96 -5.43 -5.20 -26.14
C TYR A 96 -6.94 -5.42 -26.23
N ALA A 97 -7.73 -4.38 -26.56
CA ALA A 97 -9.20 -4.39 -26.58
C ALA A 97 -9.84 -4.94 -25.28
N GLU A 98 -9.09 -4.91 -24.18
CA GLU A 98 -9.46 -5.44 -22.88
C GLU A 98 -10.59 -4.60 -22.27
N GLY A 99 -11.69 -5.27 -21.86
CA GLY A 99 -12.91 -4.60 -21.40
C GLY A 99 -13.93 -4.29 -22.50
N ASN A 100 -13.80 -4.90 -23.68
CA ASN A 100 -14.70 -4.72 -24.84
C ASN A 100 -14.74 -3.27 -25.36
N GLN A 101 -13.68 -2.50 -25.14
CA GLN A 101 -13.52 -1.16 -25.70
C GLN A 101 -12.66 -1.26 -26.95
N MET A 102 -13.32 -1.35 -28.11
CA MET A 102 -12.63 -1.20 -29.39
C MET A 102 -12.13 0.23 -29.53
N PRO A 103 -10.92 0.43 -30.09
CA PRO A 103 -10.41 1.76 -30.37
C PRO A 103 -11.34 2.52 -31.32
N MET A 104 -11.53 3.82 -31.06
CA MET A 104 -12.27 4.73 -31.92
C MET A 104 -11.38 5.93 -32.27
N PRO A 105 -11.29 6.36 -33.55
CA PRO A 105 -11.89 5.74 -34.75
C PRO A 105 -11.34 4.33 -35.03
N GLU A 106 -12.07 3.53 -35.82
CA GLU A 106 -11.76 2.13 -36.20
C GLU A 106 -10.38 2.03 -36.89
N LEU A 107 -9.32 1.96 -36.09
CA LEU A 107 -7.93 1.83 -36.51
C LEU A 107 -7.31 0.65 -35.76
N ASP A 108 -6.33 0.01 -36.39
CA ASP A 108 -5.76 -1.25 -35.87
C ASP A 108 -4.60 -1.05 -34.88
N ALA A 109 -4.00 0.13 -34.82
CA ALA A 109 -2.75 0.33 -34.07
C ALA A 109 -2.65 1.72 -33.40
N PHE A 110 -2.27 1.71 -32.12
CA PHE A 110 -2.04 2.89 -31.31
C PHE A 110 -0.71 2.79 -30.56
N LEU A 111 0.01 3.90 -30.50
CA LEU A 111 1.25 4.01 -29.75
C LEU A 111 0.99 4.75 -28.44
N PRO A 112 1.63 4.34 -27.32
CA PRO A 112 1.77 5.26 -26.20
C PRO A 112 2.56 6.49 -26.64
N ILE A 113 2.32 7.62 -25.99
CA ILE A 113 2.89 8.91 -26.41
C ILE A 113 4.42 8.91 -26.36
N HIS A 114 5.02 8.18 -25.41
CA HIS A 114 6.47 8.09 -25.26
C HIS A 114 7.18 7.34 -26.42
N ASP A 115 6.44 6.55 -27.22
CA ASP A 115 6.99 5.91 -28.43
C ASP A 115 7.02 6.88 -29.62
N VAL A 116 6.30 8.00 -29.54
CA VAL A 116 6.20 9.00 -30.61
C VAL A 116 7.11 10.20 -30.35
N VAL A 117 7.17 10.66 -29.10
CA VAL A 117 7.95 11.82 -28.64
C VAL A 117 8.45 11.61 -27.21
N GLU A 118 9.52 12.30 -26.84
CA GLU A 118 9.97 12.36 -25.45
C GLU A 118 8.92 13.07 -24.56
N ILE A 119 8.58 12.45 -23.43
CA ILE A 119 7.68 13.02 -22.42
C ILE A 119 8.42 13.20 -21.09
N ASP A 120 7.95 14.14 -20.28
CA ASP A 120 8.57 14.49 -19.00
C ASP A 120 8.02 13.66 -17.84
N TYR A 121 6.72 13.36 -17.87
CA TYR A 121 6.02 12.59 -16.84
C TYR A 121 4.92 11.69 -17.42
N ALA A 122 4.59 10.61 -16.71
CA ALA A 122 3.46 9.73 -17.01
C ALA A 122 2.59 9.50 -15.77
N ILE A 123 1.31 9.86 -15.85
CA ILE A 123 0.31 9.59 -14.80
C ILE A 123 -0.42 8.30 -15.17
N LEU A 124 -0.08 7.21 -14.47
CA LEU A 124 -0.63 5.88 -14.70
C LEU A 124 -2.07 5.75 -14.17
N GLY A 125 -2.90 4.96 -14.86
CA GLY A 125 -4.26 4.63 -14.39
C GLY A 125 -5.31 4.44 -15.48
N CYS A 126 -6.50 3.96 -15.11
CA CYS A 126 -7.58 3.74 -16.07
C CYS A 126 -9.00 3.96 -15.49
N PRO A 127 -9.48 5.23 -15.47
CA PRO A 127 -8.65 6.43 -15.49
C PRO A 127 -7.86 6.55 -14.16
N PRO A 128 -6.78 7.34 -14.12
CA PRO A 128 -6.10 7.66 -12.86
C PRO A 128 -7.08 8.26 -11.85
N ALA A 129 -6.85 8.04 -10.55
CA ALA A 129 -7.72 8.55 -9.50
C ALA A 129 -7.75 10.10 -9.48
N PRO A 130 -8.91 10.73 -9.20
CA PRO A 130 -9.07 12.19 -9.18
C PRO A 130 -7.99 12.89 -8.35
N GLU A 131 -7.75 12.38 -7.14
CA GLU A 131 -6.83 12.97 -6.17
C GLU A 131 -5.37 12.89 -6.65
N ALA A 132 -5.03 11.87 -7.43
CA ALA A 132 -3.68 11.71 -7.98
C ALA A 132 -3.42 12.76 -9.07
N ILE A 133 -4.41 13.04 -9.92
CA ILE A 133 -4.31 14.07 -10.97
C ILE A 133 -4.18 15.45 -10.31
N ALA A 134 -5.02 15.74 -9.31
CA ALA A 134 -4.99 17.01 -8.59
C ALA A 134 -3.65 17.25 -7.88
N LYS A 135 -3.13 16.23 -7.16
CA LYS A 135 -1.82 16.34 -6.50
C LYS A 135 -0.68 16.51 -7.49
N PHE A 136 -0.70 15.83 -8.64
CA PHE A 136 0.30 16.03 -9.69
C PHE A 136 0.31 17.49 -10.18
N LEU A 137 -0.86 18.04 -10.52
CA LEU A 137 -0.97 19.43 -10.97
C LEU A 137 -0.51 20.42 -9.89
N SER A 138 -0.87 20.18 -8.62
CA SER A 138 -0.39 20.99 -7.50
C SER A 138 1.12 20.90 -7.33
N ALA A 139 1.71 19.71 -7.44
CA ALA A 139 3.16 19.52 -7.36
C ALA A 139 3.89 20.22 -8.51
N TYR A 140 3.32 20.19 -9.72
CA TYR A 140 3.81 20.96 -10.87
C TYR A 140 3.81 22.47 -10.61
N LEU A 141 2.69 23.03 -10.14
CA LEU A 141 2.59 24.46 -9.79
C LEU A 141 3.62 24.87 -8.72
N ASN A 142 3.83 24.00 -7.73
CA ASN A 142 4.75 24.24 -6.62
C ASN A 142 6.22 23.88 -6.96
N LYS A 143 6.48 23.34 -8.16
CA LYS A 143 7.80 22.83 -8.58
C LYS A 143 8.37 21.79 -7.61
N ASP A 144 7.52 20.94 -7.05
CA ASP A 144 7.93 19.84 -6.16
C ASP A 144 8.49 18.67 -6.99
N LEU A 145 9.77 18.79 -7.37
CA LEU A 145 10.46 17.79 -8.16
C LEU A 145 10.56 16.44 -7.45
N SER A 146 10.57 16.43 -6.11
CA SER A 146 10.65 15.20 -5.31
C SER A 146 9.36 14.39 -5.44
N TYR A 147 8.20 15.06 -5.42
CA TYR A 147 6.91 14.44 -5.65
C TYR A 147 6.72 13.98 -7.10
N LEU A 148 7.27 14.74 -8.05
CA LEU A 148 7.10 14.43 -9.47
C LEU A 148 8.02 13.30 -9.98
N LEU A 149 9.11 13.00 -9.27
CA LEU A 149 10.12 12.02 -9.67
C LEU A 149 9.55 10.62 -10.00
N PRO A 150 8.60 10.04 -9.21
CA PRO A 150 8.03 8.75 -9.56
C PRO A 150 7.24 8.74 -10.87
N PHE A 151 6.63 9.86 -11.26
CA PHE A 151 5.93 9.98 -12.55
C PHE A 151 6.89 10.08 -13.73
N LYS A 152 8.13 10.53 -13.51
CA LYS A 152 9.19 10.56 -14.52
C LYS A 152 9.83 9.18 -14.70
N THR A 153 10.16 8.53 -13.59
CA THR A 153 10.90 7.25 -13.59
C THR A 153 10.07 6.03 -14.00
N THR A 154 8.76 6.20 -14.19
CA THR A 154 7.82 5.16 -14.61
C THR A 154 7.46 5.22 -16.10
N ILE A 155 7.96 6.22 -16.84
CA ILE A 155 7.81 6.29 -18.30
C ILE A 155 8.42 5.05 -18.95
N GLY A 156 7.72 4.47 -19.94
CA GLY A 156 8.19 3.30 -20.67
C GLY A 156 8.21 1.98 -19.87
N LYS A 157 7.80 2.01 -18.59
CA LYS A 157 7.76 0.82 -17.74
C LYS A 157 6.39 0.12 -17.75
N SER A 158 5.66 0.24 -18.86
CA SER A 158 4.34 -0.38 -19.06
C SER A 158 4.36 -1.90 -18.91
N GLU A 159 5.48 -2.55 -19.24
CA GLU A 159 5.70 -3.98 -19.06
C GLU A 159 6.07 -4.38 -17.62
N GLU A 160 6.58 -3.44 -16.80
CA GLU A 160 6.92 -3.67 -15.40
C GLU A 160 5.64 -3.74 -14.56
N LYS A 161 4.94 -4.88 -14.64
CA LYS A 161 3.81 -5.22 -13.77
C LYS A 161 4.31 -5.61 -12.38
N ILE A 162 3.39 -5.90 -11.46
CA ILE A 162 3.74 -6.51 -10.17
C ILE A 162 4.55 -7.82 -10.29
N ARG A 163 4.55 -8.47 -11.48
CA ARG A 163 5.41 -9.63 -11.79
C ARG A 163 6.90 -9.32 -11.63
N SER A 164 7.37 -8.11 -11.94
CA SER A 164 8.79 -7.74 -11.78
C SER A 164 9.19 -7.75 -10.30
N ILE A 165 8.36 -7.19 -9.43
CA ILE A 165 8.54 -7.18 -7.98
C ILE A 165 8.55 -8.61 -7.43
N VAL A 166 7.63 -9.47 -7.90
CA VAL A 166 7.55 -10.87 -7.48
C VAL A 166 8.79 -11.64 -7.93
N LYS A 167 9.20 -11.52 -9.20
CA LYS A 167 10.38 -12.18 -9.77
C LYS A 167 11.66 -11.83 -9.01
N ASN A 168 11.77 -10.61 -8.52
CA ASN A 168 12.94 -10.11 -7.78
C ASN A 168 12.95 -10.44 -6.28
N GLY A 169 11.98 -11.23 -5.80
CA GLY A 169 11.86 -11.61 -4.38
C GLY A 169 11.45 -10.45 -3.47
N LEU A 170 10.92 -9.37 -4.02
CA LEU A 170 10.62 -8.14 -3.28
C LEU A 170 9.19 -8.10 -2.73
N CYS A 171 8.28 -8.92 -3.29
CA CYS A 171 6.86 -8.89 -2.92
C CYS A 171 6.64 -9.21 -1.44
N VAL A 172 6.05 -8.27 -0.70
CA VAL A 172 5.70 -8.37 0.73
C VAL A 172 4.27 -8.85 1.01
N SER A 173 3.52 -9.24 -0.02
CA SER A 173 2.15 -9.77 0.10
C SER A 173 1.16 -8.84 0.82
N CYS A 174 1.27 -7.51 0.65
CA CYS A 174 0.44 -6.57 1.40
C CYS A 174 -1.01 -6.47 0.91
N GLY A 175 -1.31 -6.86 -0.34
CA GLY A 175 -2.66 -6.81 -0.92
C GLY A 175 -2.98 -5.58 -1.78
N LEU A 176 -2.20 -4.49 -1.65
CA LEU A 176 -2.57 -3.19 -2.25
C LEU A 176 -2.69 -3.25 -3.79
N CYS A 177 -1.81 -3.97 -4.48
CA CYS A 177 -1.89 -4.14 -5.93
C CYS A 177 -3.21 -4.74 -6.41
N GLY A 178 -3.84 -5.62 -5.62
CA GLY A 178 -5.15 -6.17 -5.92
C GLY A 178 -6.28 -5.18 -5.68
N ALA A 179 -6.18 -4.38 -4.63
CA ALA A 179 -7.16 -3.33 -4.33
C ALA A 179 -7.15 -2.18 -5.35
N THR A 180 -5.96 -1.82 -5.85
CA THR A 180 -5.79 -0.76 -6.86
C THR A 180 -6.19 -1.23 -8.26
N CYS A 181 -6.31 -2.53 -8.52
CA CYS A 181 -6.53 -3.04 -9.87
C CYS A 181 -7.97 -2.72 -10.35
N PRO A 182 -8.15 -1.87 -11.37
CA PRO A 182 -9.49 -1.42 -11.78
C PRO A 182 -10.33 -2.56 -12.35
N THR A 183 -9.71 -3.52 -13.04
CA THR A 183 -10.37 -4.67 -13.68
C THR A 183 -10.42 -5.93 -12.80
N LYS A 184 -9.96 -5.84 -11.55
CA LYS A 184 -9.83 -7.00 -10.64
C LYS A 184 -9.06 -8.17 -11.26
N ALA A 185 -8.04 -7.87 -12.07
CA ALA A 185 -7.16 -8.86 -12.71
C ALA A 185 -6.26 -9.60 -11.71
N ILE A 186 -6.01 -9.03 -10.52
CA ILE A 186 -5.11 -9.61 -9.52
C ILE A 186 -5.92 -10.38 -8.45
N ARG A 187 -5.56 -11.65 -8.26
CA ARG A 187 -6.00 -12.51 -7.15
C ARG A 187 -4.80 -12.87 -6.27
N PHE A 188 -5.07 -13.44 -5.09
CA PHE A 188 -4.03 -13.94 -4.21
C PHE A 188 -4.20 -15.44 -4.01
N VAL A 189 -3.11 -16.19 -4.18
CA VAL A 189 -3.03 -17.62 -3.85
C VAL A 189 -1.96 -17.75 -2.78
N GLU A 190 -2.34 -18.19 -1.57
CA GLU A 190 -1.45 -18.27 -0.41
C GLU A 190 -0.66 -16.95 -0.15
N GLY A 191 -1.35 -15.82 -0.31
CA GLY A 191 -0.78 -14.49 -0.17
C GLY A 191 0.13 -14.02 -1.31
N LYS A 192 0.37 -14.82 -2.37
CA LYS A 192 1.12 -14.40 -3.56
C LYS A 192 0.18 -13.83 -4.63
N PRO A 193 0.47 -12.65 -5.22
CA PRO A 193 -0.39 -12.10 -6.26
C PRO A 193 -0.25 -12.88 -7.58
N VAL A 194 -1.39 -13.24 -8.17
CA VAL A 194 -1.52 -13.90 -9.48
C VAL A 194 -2.31 -12.97 -10.39
N ILE A 195 -1.74 -12.62 -11.54
CA ILE A 195 -2.38 -11.77 -12.56
C ILE A 195 -3.10 -12.66 -13.56
N ARG A 196 -4.38 -12.39 -13.77
CA ARG A 196 -5.20 -12.86 -14.88
C ARG A 196 -4.97 -11.95 -16.09
N ASP A 197 -4.20 -12.43 -17.05
CA ASP A 197 -3.77 -11.62 -18.19
C ASP A 197 -4.97 -11.21 -19.05
N GLU A 198 -6.00 -12.07 -19.15
CA GLU A 198 -7.26 -11.85 -19.87
C GLU A 198 -8.20 -10.79 -19.27
N ARG A 199 -7.73 -10.10 -18.22
CA ARG A 199 -8.42 -8.94 -17.63
C ARG A 199 -7.50 -7.74 -17.49
N CYS A 200 -6.21 -7.89 -17.78
CA CYS A 200 -5.22 -6.89 -17.45
C CYS A 200 -5.15 -5.83 -18.56
N VAL A 201 -5.61 -4.62 -18.27
CA VAL A 201 -5.59 -3.48 -19.22
C VAL A 201 -4.26 -2.72 -19.26
N PHE A 202 -3.19 -3.28 -18.67
CA PHE A 202 -1.84 -2.70 -18.66
C PHE A 202 -1.72 -1.27 -18.07
N CYS A 203 -2.64 -0.85 -17.19
CA CYS A 203 -2.66 0.52 -16.63
C CYS A 203 -1.49 0.90 -15.71
N GLY A 204 -0.66 -0.04 -15.24
CA GLY A 204 0.53 0.22 -14.42
C GLY A 204 0.30 0.58 -12.94
N GLU A 205 -0.93 0.82 -12.49
CA GLU A 205 -1.23 1.26 -11.10
C GLU A 205 -0.72 0.30 -10.04
N CYS A 206 -0.81 -1.01 -10.31
CA CYS A 206 -0.36 -2.06 -9.38
C CYS A 206 1.15 -1.99 -9.08
N TYR A 207 1.96 -1.59 -10.06
CA TYR A 207 3.40 -1.40 -9.89
C TYR A 207 3.67 -0.06 -9.23
N PHE A 208 3.03 1.02 -9.70
CA PHE A 208 3.18 2.34 -9.11
C PHE A 208 2.89 2.33 -7.61
N GLN A 209 1.79 1.69 -7.19
CA GLN A 209 1.39 1.59 -5.79
C GLN A 209 2.15 0.57 -4.95
N CYS A 210 2.98 -0.27 -5.57
CA CYS A 210 3.73 -1.25 -4.80
C CYS A 210 4.69 -0.53 -3.84
N PRO A 211 4.70 -0.82 -2.53
CA PRO A 211 5.67 -0.22 -1.60
C PRO A 211 7.12 -0.70 -1.82
N ARG A 212 7.35 -1.49 -2.87
CA ARG A 212 8.63 -2.06 -3.28
C ARG A 212 9.05 -1.67 -4.70
N SER A 213 8.24 -0.86 -5.40
CA SER A 213 8.67 -0.22 -6.65
C SER A 213 9.44 1.06 -6.38
N PHE A 214 8.99 1.83 -5.39
CA PHE A 214 9.67 2.97 -4.82
C PHE A 214 9.07 3.32 -3.45
N ILE A 215 9.78 4.14 -2.67
CA ILE A 215 9.32 4.72 -1.41
C ILE A 215 9.13 6.22 -1.53
N SER A 216 8.17 6.74 -0.77
CA SER A 216 7.83 8.17 -0.67
C SER A 216 8.35 8.82 0.62
N PHE A 217 9.19 8.09 1.35
CA PHE A 217 9.68 8.45 2.67
C PHE A 217 11.14 8.00 2.80
N SER A 218 11.95 8.75 3.53
CA SER A 218 13.30 8.33 3.89
C SER A 218 13.29 7.55 5.20
N ALA A 219 14.13 6.52 5.29
CA ALA A 219 14.38 5.86 6.55
C ALA A 219 15.26 6.77 7.41
N SER A 220 14.77 7.19 8.57
CA SER A 220 15.61 7.95 9.51
C SER A 220 16.58 7.02 10.21
N GLU A 221 17.87 7.32 10.12
CA GLU A 221 18.91 6.60 10.89
C GLU A 221 18.90 6.97 12.37
N THR A 222 18.47 8.18 12.72
CA THR A 222 18.43 8.68 14.10
C THR A 222 17.17 8.26 14.84
N LYS A 223 16.03 8.13 14.16
CA LYS A 223 14.74 7.75 14.76
C LYS A 223 14.54 6.23 14.66
N VAL A 224 15.22 5.50 15.54
CA VAL A 224 15.30 4.03 15.49
C VAL A 224 13.94 3.32 15.56
N ILE A 225 12.93 3.90 16.22
CA ILE A 225 11.55 3.35 16.32
C ILE A 225 10.50 4.24 15.65
N GLY A 226 10.93 5.14 14.77
CA GLY A 226 10.12 6.17 14.13
C GLY A 226 9.74 7.31 15.07
N ASP A 227 8.94 8.24 14.55
CA ASP A 227 8.33 9.31 15.34
C ASP A 227 7.22 8.78 16.24
N TYR A 228 7.15 9.31 17.46
CA TYR A 228 6.12 8.99 18.43
C TYR A 228 5.91 10.13 19.42
N LEU A 229 4.74 10.12 20.05
CA LEU A 229 4.38 11.07 21.10
C LEU A 229 4.68 10.48 22.49
N GLU A 230 4.27 9.24 22.72
CA GLU A 230 4.46 8.53 23.99
C GLU A 230 4.39 7.01 23.79
N TYR A 231 4.78 6.26 24.82
CA TYR A 231 4.69 4.81 24.85
C TYR A 231 4.20 4.32 26.22
N MET A 232 3.53 3.18 26.26
CA MET A 232 2.99 2.59 27.49
C MET A 232 2.71 1.10 27.33
N SER A 233 2.49 0.40 28.45
CA SER A 233 2.06 -1.00 28.43
C SER A 233 0.54 -1.07 28.59
N LEU A 234 -0.16 -1.66 27.62
CA LEU A 234 -1.61 -1.85 27.67
C LEU A 234 -2.00 -3.33 27.76
N ARG A 235 -3.16 -3.58 28.37
CA ARG A 235 -3.80 -4.90 28.41
C ARG A 235 -5.32 -4.76 28.38
N SER A 236 -5.97 -5.66 27.65
CA SER A 236 -7.42 -5.81 27.59
C SER A 236 -8.02 -6.22 28.94
N THR A 237 -9.13 -5.59 29.29
CA THR A 237 -9.99 -6.00 30.42
C THR A 237 -10.99 -7.08 30.00
N LEU A 238 -11.32 -7.15 28.71
CA LEU A 238 -12.40 -7.96 28.15
C LEU A 238 -12.09 -9.46 28.27
N LYS A 239 -12.98 -10.19 28.96
CA LYS A 239 -12.85 -11.64 29.16
C LYS A 239 -12.82 -12.42 27.84
N ARG A 240 -13.64 -12.01 26.86
CA ARG A 240 -13.72 -12.63 25.54
C ARG A 240 -12.41 -12.55 24.76
N VAL A 241 -11.61 -11.50 24.98
CA VAL A 241 -10.32 -11.29 24.31
C VAL A 241 -9.17 -12.04 25.01
N LYS A 242 -9.17 -12.07 26.34
CA LYS A 242 -8.05 -12.63 27.15
C LYS A 242 -7.66 -14.06 26.76
N ASN A 243 -8.62 -14.91 26.41
CA ASN A 243 -8.35 -16.32 26.09
C ASN A 243 -7.88 -16.56 24.65
N LYS A 244 -8.04 -15.57 23.76
CA LYS A 244 -7.72 -15.67 22.32
C LYS A 244 -6.56 -14.78 21.90
N ALA A 245 -6.19 -13.80 22.72
CA ALA A 245 -5.15 -12.82 22.38
C ALA A 245 -3.75 -13.45 22.32
N GLN A 246 -2.91 -12.96 21.39
CA GLN A 246 -1.50 -13.34 21.34
C GLN A 246 -0.75 -12.85 22.58
N SER A 247 -1.02 -11.60 22.97
CA SER A 247 -0.35 -10.86 24.06
C SER A 247 -1.41 -10.14 24.90
N GLY A 248 -1.33 -8.81 25.07
CA GLY A 248 -2.27 -8.05 25.88
C GLY A 248 -3.70 -7.93 25.34
N GLY A 249 -3.98 -8.37 24.11
CA GLY A 249 -5.31 -8.22 23.48
C GLY A 249 -5.64 -6.78 23.09
N THR A 250 -4.63 -5.90 23.07
CA THR A 250 -4.80 -4.45 22.90
C THR A 250 -5.45 -4.10 21.56
N VAL A 251 -4.99 -4.69 20.45
CA VAL A 251 -5.51 -4.36 19.12
C VAL A 251 -6.99 -4.69 18.99
N THR A 252 -7.39 -5.90 19.40
CA THR A 252 -8.79 -6.32 19.36
C THR A 252 -9.66 -5.43 20.25
N SER A 253 -9.21 -5.10 21.46
CA SER A 253 -9.96 -4.21 22.35
C SER A 253 -10.04 -2.76 21.86
N LEU A 254 -9.00 -2.25 21.20
CA LEU A 254 -8.99 -0.90 20.63
C LEU A 254 -10.00 -0.78 19.49
N PHE A 255 -10.05 -1.78 18.60
CA PHE A 255 -11.03 -1.81 17.52
C PHE A 255 -12.45 -2.11 18.01
N ALA A 256 -12.62 -2.96 19.03
CA ALA A 256 -13.92 -3.17 19.66
C ALA A 256 -14.47 -1.87 20.23
N TYR A 257 -13.66 -1.15 21.03
CA TYR A 257 -13.99 0.18 21.52
C TYR A 257 -14.42 1.14 20.39
N ALA A 258 -13.64 1.17 19.30
CA ALA A 258 -13.90 2.06 18.18
C ALA A 258 -15.17 1.70 17.38
N LEU A 259 -15.51 0.40 17.26
CA LEU A 259 -16.74 -0.07 16.61
C LEU A 259 -17.95 0.15 17.51
N ASP A 260 -17.87 -0.25 18.78
CA ASP A 260 -18.97 -0.16 19.76
C ASP A 260 -19.42 1.30 19.97
N ASN A 261 -18.47 2.24 19.91
CA ASN A 261 -18.73 3.68 20.00
C ASN A 261 -18.93 4.39 18.64
N LYS A 262 -19.03 3.64 17.54
CA LYS A 262 -19.24 4.19 16.17
C LYS A 262 -18.21 5.23 15.75
N ILE A 263 -16.99 5.11 16.29
CA ILE A 263 -15.84 5.88 15.85
C ILE A 263 -15.37 5.36 14.49
N LEU A 264 -15.49 4.05 14.28
CA LEU A 264 -15.28 3.36 13.01
C LEU A 264 -16.56 2.64 12.58
N ASP A 265 -16.76 2.52 11.28
CA ASP A 265 -17.89 1.77 10.70
C ASP A 265 -17.49 0.33 10.35
N GLY A 266 -16.18 0.06 10.27
CA GLY A 266 -15.65 -1.26 9.99
C GLY A 266 -14.13 -1.29 10.07
N VAL A 267 -13.59 -2.51 10.13
CA VAL A 267 -12.15 -2.77 10.27
C VAL A 267 -11.73 -3.88 9.33
N ILE A 268 -10.59 -3.72 8.66
CA ILE A 268 -9.95 -4.83 7.95
C ILE A 268 -9.00 -5.57 8.88
N VAL A 269 -9.21 -6.88 9.01
CA VAL A 269 -8.46 -7.77 9.92
C VAL A 269 -8.12 -9.10 9.24
N ALA A 270 -7.21 -9.87 9.85
CA ALA A 270 -6.89 -11.23 9.41
C ALA A 270 -7.71 -12.28 10.18
N LYS A 271 -8.65 -12.95 9.50
CA LYS A 271 -9.33 -14.15 10.00
C LYS A 271 -8.49 -15.39 9.68
N LYS A 272 -8.61 -16.43 10.50
CA LYS A 272 -8.05 -17.75 10.15
C LYS A 272 -8.83 -18.29 8.94
N SER A 273 -8.10 -18.79 7.94
CA SER A 273 -8.71 -19.42 6.78
C SER A 273 -9.49 -20.68 7.17
N GLU A 274 -10.61 -20.89 6.50
CA GLU A 274 -11.46 -22.08 6.67
C GLU A 274 -10.90 -23.29 5.91
N GLU A 275 -10.18 -23.03 4.81
CA GLU A 275 -9.58 -24.06 3.96
C GLU A 275 -8.19 -24.47 4.45
N ASN A 276 -7.34 -23.48 4.80
CA ASN A 276 -5.92 -23.70 5.10
C ASN A 276 -5.57 -23.28 6.53
N ILE A 277 -5.34 -24.26 7.41
CA ILE A 277 -5.01 -23.99 8.81
C ILE A 277 -3.72 -23.18 8.88
N TRP A 278 -3.72 -22.09 9.66
CA TRP A 278 -2.63 -21.10 9.82
C TRP A 278 -2.42 -20.14 8.66
N LEU A 279 -3.20 -20.22 7.58
CA LEU A 279 -3.30 -19.14 6.61
C LEU A 279 -4.25 -18.05 7.14
N GLY A 280 -3.89 -16.79 6.91
CA GLY A 280 -4.73 -15.64 7.22
C GLY A 280 -5.46 -15.13 5.98
N ASP A 281 -6.78 -14.98 6.08
CA ASP A 281 -7.61 -14.34 5.06
C ASP A 281 -7.98 -12.91 5.49
N PRO A 282 -7.81 -11.90 4.62
CA PRO A 282 -8.20 -10.54 4.94
C PRO A 282 -9.72 -10.41 4.82
N ILE A 283 -10.38 -9.96 5.89
CA ILE A 283 -11.82 -9.74 5.92
C ILE A 283 -12.14 -8.34 6.41
N VAL A 284 -13.32 -7.85 6.04
CA VAL A 284 -13.94 -6.65 6.60
C VAL A 284 -14.89 -7.11 7.69
N VAL A 285 -14.74 -6.57 8.90
CA VAL A 285 -15.69 -6.76 10.02
C VAL A 285 -16.34 -5.44 10.36
N THR A 286 -17.64 -5.46 10.64
CA THR A 286 -18.42 -4.25 10.99
C THR A 286 -19.00 -4.32 12.41
N ASP A 287 -18.76 -5.42 13.11
CA ASP A 287 -19.28 -5.67 14.46
C ASP A 287 -18.18 -6.27 15.36
N SER A 288 -18.27 -5.97 16.67
CA SER A 288 -17.25 -6.38 17.62
C SER A 288 -17.27 -7.88 17.92
N ASP A 289 -18.41 -8.56 17.82
CA ASP A 289 -18.48 -10.01 18.00
C ASP A 289 -17.74 -10.77 16.88
N GLU A 290 -17.85 -10.32 15.63
CA GLU A 290 -17.05 -10.86 14.52
C GLU A 290 -15.55 -10.59 14.73
N LEU A 291 -15.20 -9.39 15.19
CA LEU A 291 -13.82 -9.00 15.47
C LEU A 291 -13.17 -9.89 16.55
N TYR A 292 -13.91 -10.31 17.58
CA TYR A 292 -13.35 -11.18 18.63
C TYR A 292 -12.90 -12.55 18.08
N GLU A 293 -13.54 -13.05 17.03
CA GLU A 293 -13.20 -14.32 16.39
C GLU A 293 -11.93 -14.26 15.52
N THR A 294 -11.42 -13.05 15.24
CA THR A 294 -10.20 -12.88 14.42
C THR A 294 -8.92 -12.76 15.24
N ALA A 295 -9.01 -12.76 16.58
CA ALA A 295 -7.88 -12.58 17.48
C ALA A 295 -6.77 -13.66 17.32
N GLY A 296 -5.57 -13.33 17.80
CA GLY A 296 -4.39 -14.20 17.77
C GLY A 296 -3.54 -14.03 16.51
N THR A 297 -2.23 -14.24 16.64
CA THR A 297 -1.27 -14.04 15.54
C THR A 297 -1.28 -15.23 14.59
N LYS A 298 -1.19 -14.92 13.29
CA LYS A 298 -0.94 -15.90 12.22
C LYS A 298 0.40 -15.52 11.62
N TYR A 299 1.42 -16.37 11.78
CA TYR A 299 2.77 -16.13 11.28
C TYR A 299 2.90 -16.49 9.78
N SER A 300 1.86 -16.20 9.02
CA SER A 300 1.84 -16.37 7.56
C SER A 300 1.48 -15.06 6.90
N VAL A 301 1.88 -14.90 5.64
CA VAL A 301 1.52 -13.74 4.83
C VAL A 301 0.00 -13.64 4.67
N CYS A 302 -0.54 -12.45 4.96
CA CYS A 302 -1.95 -12.12 4.74
C CYS A 302 -2.05 -10.81 3.95
N PRO A 303 -2.73 -10.79 2.79
CA PRO A 303 -2.89 -9.59 1.97
C PRO A 303 -3.96 -8.64 2.53
N ILE A 304 -3.74 -8.13 3.74
CA ILE A 304 -4.64 -7.22 4.49
C ILE A 304 -5.23 -6.10 3.64
N LEU A 305 -4.47 -5.49 2.73
CA LEU A 305 -4.98 -4.35 1.97
C LEU A 305 -5.84 -4.76 0.77
N TYR A 306 -6.04 -6.05 0.50
CA TYR A 306 -6.79 -6.52 -0.66
C TYR A 306 -8.28 -6.10 -0.67
N PRO A 307 -9.06 -6.24 0.42
CA PRO A 307 -10.45 -5.79 0.47
C PRO A 307 -10.62 -4.28 0.63
N LEU A 308 -9.56 -3.48 0.54
CA LEU A 308 -9.60 -2.03 0.83
C LEU A 308 -10.64 -1.28 -0.02
N LYS A 309 -10.72 -1.56 -1.33
CA LYS A 309 -11.73 -0.97 -2.23
C LYS A 309 -13.13 -1.51 -1.95
N GLU A 310 -13.24 -2.78 -1.59
CA GLU A 310 -14.51 -3.45 -1.29
C GLU A 310 -15.15 -2.92 0.00
N ALA A 311 -14.34 -2.69 1.05
CA ALA A 311 -14.77 -2.09 2.30
C ALA A 311 -15.51 -0.76 2.08
N ILE A 312 -15.00 0.08 1.18
CA ILE A 312 -15.61 1.38 0.92
C ILE A 312 -16.81 1.29 -0.03
N THR A 313 -16.71 0.49 -1.09
CA THR A 313 -17.71 0.46 -2.17
C THR A 313 -18.87 -0.50 -1.92
N THR A 314 -18.59 -1.67 -1.34
CA THR A 314 -19.57 -2.74 -1.14
C THR A 314 -20.15 -2.67 0.27
N TYR A 315 -19.32 -2.46 1.29
CA TYR A 315 -19.78 -2.32 2.68
C TYR A 315 -20.21 -0.89 3.03
N GLY A 316 -19.90 0.10 2.19
CA GLY A 316 -20.27 1.50 2.43
C GLY A 316 -19.54 2.16 3.61
N ILE A 317 -18.42 1.60 4.05
CA ILE A 317 -17.65 2.12 5.19
C ILE A 317 -17.12 3.53 4.85
N SER A 318 -17.29 4.46 5.79
CA SER A 318 -16.79 5.83 5.68
C SER A 318 -15.64 6.12 6.64
N LYS A 319 -15.57 5.40 7.77
CA LYS A 319 -14.50 5.44 8.76
C LYS A 319 -13.92 4.04 8.94
N LEU A 320 -12.86 3.75 8.20
CA LEU A 320 -12.24 2.44 8.16
C LEU A 320 -11.05 2.31 9.12
N GLY A 321 -11.05 1.27 9.95
CA GLY A 321 -9.89 0.80 10.68
C GLY A 321 -9.07 -0.22 9.91
N ILE A 322 -7.75 -0.24 10.08
CA ILE A 322 -6.88 -1.26 9.49
C ILE A 322 -5.87 -1.73 10.54
N VAL A 323 -5.78 -3.05 10.75
CA VAL A 323 -4.63 -3.68 11.42
C VAL A 323 -3.66 -4.22 10.39
N GLY A 324 -2.38 -4.00 10.59
CA GLY A 324 -1.36 -4.56 9.71
C GLY A 324 0.05 -4.53 10.27
N VAL A 325 0.96 -5.20 9.60
CA VAL A 325 2.40 -5.19 9.91
C VAL A 325 3.09 -4.00 9.22
N PRO A 326 4.40 -3.75 9.45
CA PRO A 326 5.07 -2.55 8.96
C PRO A 326 5.01 -2.35 7.44
N CYS A 327 5.21 -3.41 6.65
CA CYS A 327 5.17 -3.29 5.19
C CYS A 327 3.79 -2.93 4.63
N GLN A 328 2.71 -3.26 5.33
CA GLN A 328 1.35 -2.85 4.99
C GLN A 328 1.14 -1.37 5.34
N HIS A 329 1.69 -0.90 6.46
CA HIS A 329 1.67 0.52 6.82
C HIS A 329 2.54 1.38 5.90
N GLN A 330 3.66 0.86 5.41
CA GLN A 330 4.46 1.48 4.35
C GLN A 330 3.67 1.62 3.04
N ALA A 331 2.85 0.63 2.71
CA ALA A 331 1.95 0.70 1.55
C ALA A 331 0.84 1.73 1.75
N LEU A 332 0.26 1.81 2.95
CA LEU A 332 -0.72 2.84 3.30
C LEU A 332 -0.12 4.24 3.26
N LYS A 333 1.10 4.44 3.79
CA LYS A 333 1.81 5.73 3.69
C LYS A 333 2.02 6.16 2.25
N LYS A 334 2.43 5.22 1.39
CA LYS A 334 2.58 5.49 -0.04
C LYS A 334 1.25 5.86 -0.69
N LEU A 335 0.16 5.19 -0.32
CA LEU A 335 -1.18 5.52 -0.80
C LEU A 335 -1.65 6.90 -0.31
N ASP A 336 -1.30 7.31 0.90
CA ASP A 336 -1.59 8.66 1.41
C ASP A 336 -0.87 9.73 0.57
N ASP A 337 0.41 9.50 0.27
CA ASP A 337 1.24 10.44 -0.52
C ASP A 337 0.80 10.48 -1.99
N TYR A 338 0.64 9.31 -2.57
CA TYR A 338 0.28 9.09 -3.97
C TYR A 338 -1.03 8.31 -4.03
N PRO A 339 -2.20 8.94 -4.11
CA PRO A 339 -3.50 8.25 -4.13
C PRO A 339 -3.85 7.67 -5.52
N VAL A 340 -2.90 7.02 -6.20
CA VAL A 340 -3.09 6.39 -7.53
C VAL A 340 -3.94 5.10 -7.43
N GLY A 341 -4.90 4.89 -8.33
CA GLY A 341 -5.63 3.62 -8.47
C GLY A 341 -6.68 3.27 -7.40
N ILE A 342 -6.88 4.09 -6.36
CA ILE A 342 -7.99 3.89 -5.41
C ILE A 342 -8.71 5.22 -5.09
N ARG A 343 -9.68 5.56 -5.97
CA ARG A 343 -10.56 6.73 -5.88
C ARG A 343 -11.33 6.79 -4.56
N HIS A 344 -11.24 7.91 -3.84
CA HIS A 344 -11.98 8.22 -2.61
C HIS A 344 -11.83 7.22 -1.45
N VAL A 345 -10.70 6.50 -1.36
CA VAL A 345 -10.49 5.50 -0.30
C VAL A 345 -9.47 5.93 0.75
N SER A 346 -8.36 6.55 0.38
CA SER A 346 -7.30 6.94 1.34
C SER A 346 -7.85 7.84 2.46
N ALA A 347 -8.70 8.81 2.09
CA ALA A 347 -9.34 9.73 3.02
C ALA A 347 -10.30 9.06 4.02
N LYS A 348 -10.78 7.85 3.73
CA LYS A 348 -11.70 7.09 4.60
C LYS A 348 -10.99 6.19 5.61
N ILE A 349 -9.65 6.10 5.55
CA ILE A 349 -8.86 5.31 6.51
C ILE A 349 -8.74 6.10 7.82
N ALA A 350 -9.70 5.86 8.70
CA ALA A 350 -9.90 6.56 9.95
C ALA A 350 -9.17 5.96 11.15
N LEU A 351 -8.45 4.83 11.05
CA LEU A 351 -7.50 4.38 12.08
C LEU A 351 -6.51 3.34 11.54
N LYS A 352 -5.22 3.54 11.78
CA LYS A 352 -4.13 2.62 11.38
C LYS A 352 -3.48 2.03 12.64
N VAL A 353 -3.63 0.73 12.87
CA VAL A 353 -3.01 0.03 14.00
C VAL A 353 -1.91 -0.90 13.50
N GLY A 354 -0.67 -0.54 13.77
CA GLY A 354 0.53 -1.25 13.37
C GLY A 354 0.94 -2.34 14.36
N LEU A 355 1.27 -3.52 13.87
CA LEU A 355 1.88 -4.58 14.67
C LEU A 355 3.41 -4.49 14.57
N PHE A 356 4.11 -4.81 15.66
CA PHE A 356 5.55 -5.07 15.58
C PHE A 356 5.80 -6.34 14.76
N CYS A 357 6.81 -6.33 13.90
CA CYS A 357 7.11 -7.47 13.04
C CYS A 357 8.60 -7.57 12.76
N THR A 358 9.22 -8.70 13.08
CA THR A 358 10.61 -9.00 12.68
C THR A 358 10.67 -9.56 11.26
N SER A 359 9.91 -10.62 11.02
CA SER A 359 9.86 -11.39 9.78
C SER A 359 8.48 -12.04 9.64
N ASN A 360 8.19 -12.55 8.44
CA ASN A 360 6.97 -13.29 8.14
C ASN A 360 7.31 -14.46 7.21
N PHE A 361 6.38 -15.40 7.06
CA PHE A 361 6.59 -16.66 6.36
C PHE A 361 5.56 -16.87 5.26
N ARG A 362 5.98 -17.48 4.15
CA ARG A 362 5.05 -18.02 3.15
C ARG A 362 4.31 -19.21 3.77
N TYR A 363 3.08 -19.48 3.32
CA TYR A 363 2.27 -20.58 3.86
C TYR A 363 3.02 -21.92 3.81
N ASN A 364 3.49 -22.32 2.64
CA ASN A 364 4.25 -23.57 2.47
C ASN A 364 5.56 -23.59 3.25
N ALA A 365 6.22 -22.44 3.43
CA ALA A 365 7.43 -22.35 4.24
C ALA A 365 7.13 -22.53 5.74
N MET A 366 6.02 -21.97 6.22
CA MET A 366 5.55 -22.16 7.59
C MET A 366 5.14 -23.61 7.86
N THR A 367 4.36 -24.21 6.95
CA THR A 367 3.98 -25.63 7.03
C THR A 367 5.21 -26.53 7.08
N LYS A 368 6.15 -26.33 6.15
CA LYS A 368 7.41 -27.08 6.11
C LYS A 368 8.24 -26.88 7.38
N LEU A 369 8.32 -25.66 7.91
CA LEU A 369 9.03 -25.36 9.14
C LEU A 369 8.48 -26.14 10.34
N VAL A 370 7.14 -26.17 10.50
CA VAL A 370 6.54 -26.87 11.65
C VAL A 370 6.61 -28.39 11.50
N GLU A 371 6.52 -28.91 10.28
CA GLU A 371 6.62 -30.34 10.01
C GLU A 371 8.06 -30.85 10.14
N GLU A 372 9.05 -30.18 9.53
CA GLU A 372 10.44 -30.64 9.50
C GLU A 372 11.20 -30.36 10.79
N LEU A 373 11.04 -29.16 11.37
CA LEU A 373 11.77 -28.77 12.58
C LEU A 373 10.96 -29.03 13.84
N GLY A 374 9.65 -28.84 13.77
CA GLY A 374 8.75 -29.06 14.90
C GLY A 374 8.25 -30.51 15.02
N GLU A 375 8.46 -31.36 14.00
CA GLU A 375 7.95 -32.74 13.95
C GLU A 375 6.47 -32.84 14.31
N ILE A 376 5.68 -31.81 13.96
CA ILE A 376 4.27 -31.68 14.31
C ILE A 376 3.44 -31.28 13.10
N ARG A 377 2.26 -31.89 12.99
CA ARG A 377 1.31 -31.54 11.94
C ARG A 377 0.67 -30.18 12.22
N PRO A 378 0.47 -29.30 11.22
CA PRO A 378 -0.13 -27.97 11.43
C PRO A 378 -1.48 -28.01 12.17
N GLU A 379 -2.28 -29.05 11.96
CA GLU A 379 -3.60 -29.24 12.59
C GLU A 379 -3.50 -29.33 14.12
N ASP A 380 -2.43 -29.95 14.61
CA ASP A 380 -2.21 -30.28 16.03
C ASP A 380 -1.63 -29.10 16.82
N ILE A 381 -1.29 -27.99 16.15
CA ILE A 381 -0.82 -26.77 16.79
C ILE A 381 -2.02 -26.00 17.37
N ASN A 382 -1.84 -25.46 18.57
CA ASN A 382 -2.77 -24.58 19.25
C ASN A 382 -2.34 -23.10 19.16
N LYS A 383 -1.05 -22.82 19.36
CA LYS A 383 -0.48 -21.46 19.34
C LYS A 383 0.96 -21.49 18.84
N ILE A 384 1.37 -20.43 18.18
CA ILE A 384 2.78 -20.15 17.88
C ILE A 384 3.15 -18.83 18.56
N ASP A 385 4.36 -18.72 19.08
CA ASP A 385 4.89 -17.48 19.66
C ASP A 385 6.39 -17.33 19.41
N ILE A 386 6.83 -16.11 19.09
CA ILE A 386 8.26 -15.80 18.94
C ILE A 386 8.68 -14.91 20.11
N SER A 387 9.46 -15.48 21.02
CA SER A 387 9.92 -14.81 22.23
C SER A 387 11.26 -15.37 22.71
N ALA A 388 12.03 -14.54 23.43
CA ALA A 388 13.32 -14.90 24.02
C ALA A 388 14.32 -15.57 23.06
N GLY A 389 14.31 -15.22 21.77
CA GLY A 389 15.21 -15.80 20.77
C GLY A 389 14.81 -17.18 20.24
N THR A 390 13.58 -17.62 20.53
CA THR A 390 13.04 -18.92 20.11
C THR A 390 11.69 -18.78 19.41
N PHE A 391 11.42 -19.72 18.50
CA PHE A 391 10.12 -19.94 17.89
C PHE A 391 9.44 -21.08 18.64
N ASN A 392 8.38 -20.75 19.38
CA ASN A 392 7.69 -21.65 20.29
C ASN A 392 6.39 -22.16 19.64
N ILE A 393 6.24 -23.48 19.55
CA ILE A 393 5.04 -24.15 19.05
C ILE A 393 4.36 -24.82 20.25
N TYR A 394 3.11 -24.43 20.51
CA TYR A 394 2.28 -25.00 21.56
C TYR A 394 1.32 -26.00 20.92
N SER A 395 1.47 -27.28 21.24
CA SER A 395 0.59 -28.36 20.79
C SER A 395 -0.76 -28.31 21.49
N ARG A 396 -1.81 -28.83 20.85
CA ARG A 396 -3.12 -29.07 21.47
C ARG A 396 -3.06 -30.08 22.61
N LEU A 397 -2.03 -30.93 22.65
CA LEU A 397 -1.78 -31.88 23.74
C LEU A 397 -1.04 -31.25 24.93
N GLY A 398 -0.67 -29.97 24.85
CA GLY A 398 -0.02 -29.23 25.94
C GLY A 398 1.51 -29.21 25.88
N GLU A 399 2.11 -29.90 24.91
CA GLU A 399 3.56 -29.87 24.68
C GLU A 399 4.02 -28.52 24.11
N VAL A 400 5.25 -28.11 24.46
CA VAL A 400 5.86 -26.88 23.96
C VAL A 400 7.19 -27.20 23.29
N ILE A 401 7.24 -26.99 21.98
CA ILE A 401 8.42 -27.22 21.15
C ILE A 401 9.11 -25.88 20.94
N LYS A 402 10.41 -25.80 21.26
CA LYS A 402 11.19 -24.56 21.18
C LYS A 402 12.27 -24.68 20.14
N LEU A 403 12.14 -23.93 19.04
CA LEU A 403 13.10 -23.93 17.94
C LEU A 403 14.00 -22.69 18.02
N PRO A 404 15.33 -22.83 17.90
CA PRO A 404 16.24 -21.69 17.83
C PRO A 404 15.95 -20.81 16.60
N LEU A 405 15.90 -19.49 16.75
CA LEU A 405 15.62 -18.61 15.59
C LEU A 405 16.63 -18.72 14.45
N LYS A 406 17.88 -19.14 14.75
CA LYS A 406 18.93 -19.33 13.74
C LYS A 406 18.50 -20.27 12.61
N VAL A 407 17.79 -21.37 12.93
CA VAL A 407 17.32 -22.34 11.92
C VAL A 407 16.00 -21.92 11.29
N VAL A 408 15.21 -21.10 11.99
CA VAL A 408 13.94 -20.54 11.50
C VAL A 408 14.17 -19.50 10.40
N HIS A 409 15.28 -18.77 10.45
CA HIS A 409 15.61 -17.71 9.49
C HIS A 409 15.70 -18.19 8.03
N ASP A 410 15.94 -19.48 7.79
CA ASP A 410 16.00 -20.05 6.44
C ASP A 410 14.61 -20.17 5.77
N TYR A 411 13.54 -20.11 6.57
CA TYR A 411 12.15 -20.20 6.11
C TYR A 411 11.47 -18.83 5.98
N GLU A 412 12.14 -17.76 6.41
CA GLU A 412 11.60 -16.40 6.32
C GLU A 412 11.44 -15.96 4.87
N GLN A 413 10.36 -15.22 4.61
CA GLN A 413 10.14 -14.58 3.32
C GLN A 413 11.32 -13.66 2.95
N GLU A 414 11.83 -13.79 1.73
CA GLU A 414 13.04 -13.11 1.27
C GLU A 414 12.90 -11.59 1.35
N SER A 415 11.72 -11.05 1.03
CA SER A 415 11.42 -9.62 1.10
C SER A 415 11.52 -9.03 2.52
N CYS A 416 11.45 -9.85 3.57
CA CYS A 416 11.63 -9.37 4.95
C CYS A 416 13.07 -8.95 5.22
N ARG A 417 14.05 -9.49 4.48
CA ARG A 417 15.48 -9.22 4.68
C ARG A 417 15.87 -7.77 4.37
N ILE A 418 15.11 -7.11 3.50
CA ILE A 418 15.28 -5.69 3.13
C ILE A 418 14.30 -4.75 3.88
N CYS A 419 13.50 -5.27 4.81
CA CYS A 419 12.54 -4.46 5.56
C CYS A 419 13.25 -3.73 6.70
N ASN A 420 13.20 -2.40 6.68
CA ASN A 420 13.86 -1.50 7.63
C ASN A 420 12.91 -0.94 8.71
N ASP A 421 11.73 -1.53 8.89
CA ASP A 421 10.74 -1.07 9.85
C ASP A 421 10.31 -2.25 10.73
N PHE A 422 10.51 -2.11 12.04
CA PHE A 422 10.11 -3.08 13.04
C PHE A 422 8.79 -2.71 13.72
N THR A 423 8.62 -1.42 14.04
CA THR A 423 7.56 -0.95 14.95
C THR A 423 6.33 -0.43 14.21
N SER A 424 6.23 -0.55 12.89
CA SER A 424 5.16 0.04 12.07
C SER A 424 5.14 1.56 12.20
N GLU A 425 6.21 2.20 11.70
CA GLU A 425 6.51 3.62 11.91
C GLU A 425 5.43 4.59 11.37
N PHE A 426 4.60 4.11 10.44
CA PHE A 426 3.55 4.90 9.77
C PHE A 426 2.12 4.59 10.24
N ALA A 427 1.96 3.93 11.39
CA ALA A 427 0.65 3.72 12.01
C ALA A 427 0.19 4.95 12.83
N ASP A 428 -1.06 4.98 13.28
CA ASP A 428 -1.52 5.92 14.31
C ASP A 428 -1.14 5.40 15.70
N VAL A 429 -1.26 4.09 15.89
CA VAL A 429 -0.89 3.35 17.11
C VAL A 429 -0.11 2.12 16.69
N SER A 430 1.01 1.84 17.36
CA SER A 430 1.81 0.63 17.13
C SER A 430 1.84 -0.26 18.34
N VAL A 431 1.71 -1.57 18.15
CA VAL A 431 1.50 -2.54 19.22
C VAL A 431 2.39 -3.76 19.02
N GLY A 432 3.08 -4.18 20.08
CA GLY A 432 3.84 -5.43 20.09
C GLY A 432 3.96 -6.02 21.49
N SER A 433 4.57 -7.20 21.59
CA SER A 433 4.78 -7.89 22.86
C SER A 433 6.05 -7.44 23.59
N LEU A 434 7.10 -7.11 22.83
CA LEU A 434 8.43 -6.82 23.35
C LEU A 434 8.48 -5.51 24.13
N GLY A 435 9.12 -5.53 25.31
CA GLY A 435 9.21 -4.40 26.23
C GLY A 435 8.15 -4.44 27.32
N SER A 436 7.11 -5.26 27.18
CA SER A 436 6.06 -5.41 28.19
C SER A 436 6.11 -6.79 28.87
N PRO A 437 5.58 -6.91 30.10
CA PRO A 437 5.40 -8.21 30.75
C PRO A 437 4.48 -9.15 29.96
N ASP A 438 4.51 -10.44 30.29
CA ASP A 438 3.61 -11.44 29.71
C ASP A 438 2.14 -11.03 29.86
N ASN A 439 1.38 -11.24 28.78
CA ASN A 439 -0.02 -10.81 28.65
C ASN A 439 -0.24 -9.29 28.72
N TRP A 440 0.80 -8.49 28.49
CA TRP A 440 0.71 -7.06 28.18
C TRP A 440 1.25 -6.81 26.77
N SER A 441 0.99 -5.63 26.24
CA SER A 441 1.53 -5.19 24.96
C SER A 441 2.14 -3.81 25.11
N THR A 442 3.32 -3.64 24.54
CA THR A 442 3.94 -2.33 24.36
C THR A 442 3.17 -1.60 23.28
N VAL A 443 2.76 -0.39 23.58
CA VAL A 443 1.99 0.50 22.70
C VAL A 443 2.78 1.77 22.52
N ILE A 444 3.00 2.15 21.26
CA ILE A 444 3.62 3.40 20.85
C ILE A 444 2.53 4.23 20.18
N ILE A 445 2.21 5.39 20.76
CA ILE A 445 1.25 6.34 20.23
C ILE A 445 2.00 7.29 19.31
N ARG A 446 1.62 7.33 18.02
CA ARG A 446 2.38 8.06 16.99
C ARG A 446 1.86 9.45 16.70
N ASN A 447 0.55 9.66 16.85
CA ASN A 447 -0.10 10.92 16.57
C ASN A 447 -1.31 11.14 17.48
N GLU A 448 -1.88 12.36 17.44
CA GLU A 448 -3.00 12.76 18.29
C GLU A 448 -4.22 11.87 18.13
N LYS A 449 -4.55 11.51 16.89
CA LYS A 449 -5.63 10.56 16.58
C LYS A 449 -5.43 9.21 17.28
N GLY A 450 -4.21 8.67 17.28
CA GLY A 450 -3.87 7.47 18.03
C GLY A 450 -4.02 7.66 19.54
N ARG A 451 -3.63 8.83 20.07
CA ARG A 451 -3.77 9.18 21.49
C ARG A 451 -5.22 9.23 21.92
N GLU A 452 -6.07 9.92 21.17
CA GLU A 452 -7.50 10.07 21.45
C GLU A 452 -8.19 8.71 21.57
N ILE A 453 -7.96 7.82 20.60
CA ILE A 453 -8.58 6.48 20.59
C ILE A 453 -8.06 5.61 21.75
N VAL A 454 -6.76 5.65 22.05
CA VAL A 454 -6.18 4.88 23.15
C VAL A 454 -6.70 5.36 24.50
N ASN A 455 -6.74 6.68 24.72
CA ASN A 455 -7.24 7.25 25.97
C ASN A 455 -8.72 6.94 26.17
N GLY A 456 -9.56 7.11 25.12
CA GLY A 456 -10.97 6.75 25.18
C GLY A 456 -11.20 5.27 25.53
N ALA A 457 -10.41 4.36 24.94
CA ALA A 457 -10.49 2.94 25.27
C ALA A 457 -10.06 2.61 26.71
N ILE A 458 -9.16 3.40 27.31
CA ILE A 458 -8.77 3.27 28.72
C ILE A 458 -9.88 3.82 29.64
N GLU A 459 -10.40 5.00 29.33
CA GLU A 459 -11.44 5.69 30.10
C GLU A 459 -12.75 4.88 30.16
N GLU A 460 -13.15 4.26 29.04
CA GLU A 460 -14.32 3.38 28.99
C GLU A 460 -14.03 1.95 29.47
N GLY A 461 -12.81 1.68 29.92
CA GLY A 461 -12.47 0.43 30.59
C GLY A 461 -12.28 -0.77 29.67
N TYR A 462 -12.08 -0.59 28.36
CA TYR A 462 -11.68 -1.66 27.43
C TYR A 462 -10.21 -2.07 27.66
N LEU A 463 -9.39 -1.11 28.06
CA LEU A 463 -7.96 -1.26 28.29
C LEU A 463 -7.57 -0.77 29.68
N ILE A 464 -6.52 -1.36 30.24
CA ILE A 464 -5.81 -0.84 31.41
C ILE A 464 -4.37 -0.53 31.02
N ARG A 465 -3.79 0.49 31.64
CA ARG A 465 -2.42 0.95 31.38
C ARG A 465 -1.47 0.68 32.53
N LYS A 466 -0.19 0.55 32.17
CA LYS A 466 0.96 0.64 33.06
C LYS A 466 2.01 1.53 32.39
N ASP A 467 2.65 2.35 33.19
CA ASP A 467 3.80 3.13 32.74
C ASP A 467 4.95 2.18 32.41
N MET A 468 5.72 2.56 31.39
CA MET A 468 6.92 1.84 30.97
C MET A 468 8.16 2.62 31.38
N LYS A 469 9.20 1.88 31.76
CA LYS A 469 10.52 2.46 32.04
C LYS A 469 11.35 2.57 30.76
N GLU A 470 12.36 3.43 30.80
CA GLU A 470 13.23 3.66 29.64
C GLU A 470 13.97 2.37 29.22
N GLU A 471 14.38 1.53 30.18
CA GLU A 471 15.09 0.28 29.88
C GLU A 471 14.21 -0.76 29.17
N GLU A 472 12.88 -0.70 29.38
CA GLU A 472 11.91 -1.60 28.77
C GLU A 472 11.72 -1.27 27.28
N ILE A 473 11.63 0.02 26.95
CA ILE A 473 11.52 0.48 25.55
C ILE A 473 12.88 0.38 24.81
N ASP A 474 14.01 0.43 25.51
CA ASP A 474 15.34 0.26 24.91
C ASP A 474 15.53 -1.10 24.23
N ILE A 475 14.86 -2.15 24.71
CA ILE A 475 14.87 -3.47 24.07
C ILE A 475 14.21 -3.39 22.68
N VAL A 476 13.12 -2.62 22.56
CA VAL A 476 12.43 -2.36 21.28
C VAL A 476 13.33 -1.57 20.34
N ARG A 477 14.01 -0.52 20.84
CA ARG A 477 14.98 0.26 20.06
C ARG A 477 16.13 -0.61 19.56
N LYS A 478 16.69 -1.46 20.42
CA LYS A 478 17.78 -2.38 20.05
C LYS A 478 17.38 -3.31 18.91
N LEU A 479 16.23 -3.97 18.98
CA LEU A 479 15.78 -4.86 17.90
C LEU A 479 15.45 -4.11 16.61
N SER A 480 14.83 -2.94 16.70
CA SER A 480 14.56 -2.10 15.53
C SER A 480 15.86 -1.69 14.83
N GLY A 481 16.87 -1.27 15.60
CA GLY A 481 18.20 -0.94 15.09
C GLY A 481 18.91 -2.11 14.42
N ILE A 482 18.82 -3.32 15.01
CA ILE A 482 19.36 -4.55 14.39
C ILE A 482 18.67 -4.82 13.05
N LYS A 483 17.34 -4.70 13.00
CA LYS A 483 16.56 -4.91 11.78
C LYS A 483 16.95 -3.91 10.68
N LYS A 484 17.03 -2.62 11.00
CA LYS A 484 17.48 -1.56 10.06
C LYS A 484 18.87 -1.84 9.51
N LYS A 485 19.84 -2.16 10.37
CA LYS A 485 21.22 -2.50 9.95
C LYS A 485 21.27 -3.72 9.03
N LYS A 486 20.53 -4.79 9.37
CA LYS A 486 20.43 -5.98 8.53
C LYS A 486 19.83 -5.63 7.17
N ALA A 487 18.78 -4.82 7.13
CA ALA A 487 18.16 -4.37 5.89
C ALA A 487 19.13 -3.59 4.99
N CYS A 488 19.91 -2.66 5.54
CA CYS A 488 20.94 -1.94 4.78
C CYS A 488 21.95 -2.91 4.14
N SER A 489 22.50 -3.85 4.92
CA SER A 489 23.45 -4.84 4.39
C SER A 489 22.86 -5.68 3.24
N PHE A 490 21.57 -6.04 3.30
CA PHE A 490 20.91 -6.73 2.19
C PHE A 490 20.66 -5.84 0.98
N LEU A 491 20.44 -4.54 1.17
CA LEU A 491 20.33 -3.58 0.06
C LEU A 491 21.67 -3.36 -0.63
N ASP A 492 22.75 -3.18 0.14
CA ASP A 492 24.12 -3.05 -0.37
C ASP A 492 24.50 -4.26 -1.21
N MET A 493 24.22 -5.47 -0.70
CA MET A 493 24.41 -6.71 -1.45
C MET A 493 23.60 -6.69 -2.75
N ARG A 494 22.31 -6.33 -2.73
CA ARG A 494 21.52 -6.27 -3.96
C ARG A 494 22.11 -5.29 -4.98
N GLN A 495 22.61 -4.14 -4.53
CA GLN A 495 23.27 -3.16 -5.38
C GLN A 495 24.56 -3.74 -6.00
N GLU A 496 25.40 -4.38 -5.19
CA GLU A 496 26.64 -5.04 -5.62
C GLU A 496 26.39 -6.08 -6.73
N TYR A 497 25.32 -6.88 -6.59
CA TYR A 497 24.95 -7.91 -7.55
C TYR A 497 24.05 -7.40 -8.71
N GLY A 498 23.79 -6.09 -8.80
CA GLY A 498 22.95 -5.51 -9.86
C GLY A 498 21.48 -5.96 -9.81
N LEU A 499 20.99 -6.37 -8.64
CA LEU A 499 19.61 -6.77 -8.42
C LEU A 499 18.71 -5.55 -8.25
N MET A 500 17.43 -5.68 -8.60
CA MET A 500 16.44 -4.61 -8.46
C MET A 500 16.42 -4.06 -7.02
N LEU A 501 16.62 -2.76 -6.87
CA LEU A 501 16.47 -2.05 -5.60
C LEU A 501 15.03 -1.50 -5.48
N PRO A 502 14.35 -1.71 -4.34
CA PRO A 502 12.97 -1.27 -4.13
C PRO A 502 12.85 0.22 -3.76
N PHE A 503 13.97 0.89 -3.55
CA PHE A 503 14.09 2.26 -3.07
C PHE A 503 14.92 3.00 -4.12
N PHE A 504 14.48 4.19 -4.56
CA PHE A 504 15.36 5.03 -5.36
C PHE A 504 16.60 5.30 -4.52
N SER A 505 17.75 4.79 -4.94
CA SER A 505 19.03 5.24 -4.42
C SER A 505 19.16 6.70 -4.83
N GLU A 506 19.33 7.60 -3.87
CA GLU A 506 19.88 8.93 -4.17
C GLU A 506 21.27 8.81 -4.80
#